data_AF-A0A895Y7J6-F1
#
_entry.id   AF-A0A895Y7J6-F1
#
_cell.length_a   1.000
_cell.length_b   1.000
_cell.length_c   1.000
_cell.angle_alpha   90.00
_cell.angle_beta   90.00
_cell.angle_gamma   90.00
#
_symmetry.space_group_name_H-M   'P 1'
#
loop_
_entity.id
_entity.type
_entity.pdbx_description
1 polymer ?
#
loop_
_entity_poly.entity_id
_entity_poly.type
_entity_poly.pdbx_seq_one_letter_code
_entity_poly.pdbx_strand_id
1 'polypeptide(L)'
;MKSSSMASGPSWDDVLAHRPPETRGPVRERFESVGVTPAQVQEVLEDGGDRLHQASSSGTADWATPYGGLLAVALLAAEVGALTAHLTSRSSQVRALAVENLLDDFSAVAVAGRLGVSRQKVYDIARADTTKDFIDRVPWRMP
;
A
#
# COMPACT_ATOMS: atom_id res chain seq x y z
N MET A 1 31.02 27.64 -11.01
CA MET A 1 29.57 27.38 -11.17
C MET A 1 29.24 26.12 -10.39
N LYS A 2 28.45 26.23 -9.32
CA LYS A 2 27.96 25.07 -8.55
C LYS A 2 26.82 24.45 -9.35
N SER A 3 27.00 23.22 -9.83
CA SER A 3 25.92 22.44 -10.41
C SER A 3 24.95 22.06 -9.29
N SER A 4 23.78 22.70 -9.26
CA SER A 4 22.63 22.22 -8.49
C SER A 4 22.26 20.83 -9.00
N SER A 5 22.30 19.84 -8.12
CA SER A 5 21.57 18.58 -8.31
C SER A 5 20.09 18.94 -8.48
N MET A 6 19.57 18.81 -9.70
CA MET A 6 18.12 18.70 -9.88
C MET A 6 17.74 17.35 -9.29
N ALA A 7 16.98 17.35 -8.20
CA ALA A 7 16.28 16.16 -7.79
C ALA A 7 15.31 15.80 -8.93
N SER A 8 15.62 14.75 -9.69
CA SER A 8 14.63 14.14 -10.58
C SER A 8 13.45 13.72 -9.71
N GLY A 9 12.24 14.10 -10.11
CA GLY A 9 11.01 13.66 -9.45
C GLY A 9 10.90 12.13 -9.42
N PRO A 10 9.94 11.58 -8.66
CA PRO A 10 9.77 10.13 -8.52
C PRO A 10 9.61 9.45 -9.87
N SER A 11 10.22 8.28 -10.03
CA SER A 11 10.01 7.45 -11.22
C SER A 11 8.77 6.57 -11.07
N TRP A 12 8.23 6.11 -12.21
CA TRP A 12 7.13 5.14 -12.20
C TRP A 12 7.50 3.83 -11.49
N ASP A 13 8.76 3.41 -11.60
CA ASP A 13 9.23 2.19 -10.95
C ASP A 13 9.24 2.33 -9.43
N ASP A 14 9.55 3.53 -8.92
CA ASP A 14 9.57 3.80 -7.48
C ASP A 14 8.15 3.82 -6.90
N VAL A 15 7.23 4.57 -7.52
CA VAL A 15 5.85 4.71 -6.99
C VAL A 15 5.04 3.42 -7.09
N LEU A 16 5.34 2.61 -8.11
CA LEU A 16 4.74 1.28 -8.32
C LEU A 16 5.62 0.14 -7.76
N ALA A 17 6.62 0.42 -6.91
CA ALA A 17 7.47 -0.60 -6.32
C ALA A 17 6.70 -1.64 -5.48
N HIS A 18 5.50 -1.27 -5.03
CA HIS A 18 4.56 -2.14 -4.34
C HIS A 18 3.65 -2.94 -5.28
N ARG A 19 3.87 -2.91 -6.60
CA ARG A 19 3.20 -3.76 -7.58
C ARG A 19 4.16 -4.83 -8.12
N PRO A 20 3.69 -6.05 -8.45
CA PRO A 20 4.49 -7.04 -9.18
C PRO A 20 5.02 -6.44 -10.50
N PRO A 21 6.30 -6.67 -10.87
CA PRO A 21 6.94 -6.03 -12.03
C PRO A 21 6.12 -6.11 -13.33
N GLU A 22 5.50 -7.26 -13.59
CA GLU A 22 4.69 -7.54 -14.78
C GLU A 22 3.40 -6.71 -14.86
N THR A 23 2.93 -6.18 -13.73
CA THR A 23 1.71 -5.35 -13.66
C THR A 23 2.01 -3.84 -13.76
N ARG A 24 3.26 -3.42 -13.56
CA ARG A 24 3.64 -1.99 -13.48
C ARG A 24 3.40 -1.26 -14.79
N GLY A 25 3.76 -1.86 -15.93
CA GLY A 25 3.56 -1.28 -17.27
C GLY A 25 2.10 -0.92 -17.56
N PRO A 26 1.16 -1.89 -17.49
CA PRO A 26 -0.26 -1.63 -17.70
C PRO A 26 -0.88 -0.64 -16.69
N VAL A 27 -0.39 -0.60 -15.44
CA VAL A 27 -0.86 0.39 -14.45
C VAL A 27 -0.39 1.79 -14.80
N ARG A 28 0.91 1.94 -15.14
CA ARG A 28 1.49 3.18 -15.64
C ARG A 28 0.73 3.73 -16.84
N GLU A 29 0.47 2.90 -17.86
CA GLU A 29 -0.24 3.31 -19.07
C GLU A 29 -1.63 3.89 -18.77
N ARG A 30 -2.36 3.31 -17.80
CA ARG A 30 -3.67 3.82 -17.38
C ARG A 30 -3.56 5.20 -16.73
N PHE A 31 -2.56 5.43 -15.88
CA PHE A 31 -2.34 6.75 -15.28
C PHE A 31 -1.94 7.79 -16.32
N GLU A 32 -1.01 7.45 -17.21
CA GLU A 32 -0.56 8.35 -18.28
C GLU A 32 -1.72 8.72 -19.22
N SER A 33 -2.64 7.78 -19.50
CA SER A 33 -3.81 8.02 -20.36
C SER A 33 -4.78 9.08 -19.82
N VAL A 34 -4.74 9.35 -18.51
CA VAL A 34 -5.56 10.38 -17.85
C VAL A 34 -4.75 11.58 -17.37
N GLY A 35 -3.48 11.68 -17.80
CA GLY A 35 -2.59 12.79 -17.43
C GLY A 35 -2.10 12.76 -15.98
N VAL A 36 -2.24 11.64 -15.27
CA VAL A 36 -1.71 11.47 -13.91
C VAL A 36 -0.21 11.19 -13.98
N THR A 37 0.54 11.92 -13.17
CA THR A 37 2.01 11.84 -13.08
C THR A 37 2.46 10.94 -11.92
N PRO A 38 3.71 10.42 -11.93
CA PRO A 38 4.26 9.68 -10.79
C PRO A 38 4.18 10.48 -9.48
N ALA A 39 4.43 11.80 -9.54
CA ALA A 39 4.38 12.67 -8.35
C ALA A 39 2.99 12.70 -7.71
N GLN A 40 1.93 12.78 -8.51
CA GLN A 40 0.56 12.72 -7.99
C GLN A 40 0.22 11.36 -7.37
N VAL A 41 0.71 10.26 -7.96
CA VAL A 41 0.54 8.92 -7.37
C VAL A 41 1.29 8.83 -6.04
N GLN A 42 2.55 9.27 -5.99
CA GLN A 42 3.34 9.31 -4.75
C GLN A 42 2.61 10.09 -3.65
N GLU A 43 2.16 11.29 -3.97
CA GLU A 43 1.45 12.19 -3.05
C GLU A 43 0.19 11.56 -2.43
N VAL A 44 -0.56 10.78 -3.22
CA VAL A 44 -1.75 10.06 -2.75
C VAL A 44 -1.40 8.82 -1.94
N LEU A 45 -0.30 8.14 -2.28
CA LEU A 45 0.13 6.97 -1.52
C LEU A 45 0.75 7.36 -0.16
N GLU A 46 1.43 8.50 -0.10
CA GLU A 46 2.03 9.02 1.14
C GLU A 46 1.00 9.52 2.14
N ASP A 47 -0.11 10.11 1.69
CA ASP A 47 -1.21 10.53 2.56
C ASP A 47 -2.30 9.47 2.75
N GLY A 48 -2.11 8.27 2.18
CA GLY A 48 -3.06 7.17 2.29
C GLY A 48 -4.43 7.45 1.63
N GLY A 49 -4.53 8.45 0.76
CA GLY A 49 -5.78 8.87 0.13
C GLY A 49 -6.60 9.84 0.97
N ASP A 50 -6.06 10.41 2.06
CA ASP A 50 -6.78 11.34 2.93
C ASP A 50 -7.33 12.56 2.15
N ARG A 51 -6.52 13.15 1.26
CA ARG A 51 -6.97 14.28 0.42
C ARG A 51 -8.08 13.88 -0.56
N LEU A 52 -8.04 12.67 -1.12
CA LEU A 52 -9.11 12.14 -1.98
C LEU A 52 -10.42 11.94 -1.21
N HIS A 53 -10.32 11.39 0.01
CA HIS A 53 -11.47 11.21 0.88
C HIS A 53 -12.10 12.54 1.29
N GLN A 54 -11.28 13.53 1.66
CA GLN A 54 -11.75 14.88 1.98
C GLN A 54 -12.42 15.56 0.78
N ALA A 55 -11.81 15.47 -0.42
CA ALA A 55 -12.36 16.07 -1.63
C ALA A 55 -13.70 15.45 -2.01
N SER A 56 -13.81 14.11 -1.96
CA SER A 56 -15.06 13.40 -2.29
C SER A 56 -16.20 13.70 -1.30
N SER A 57 -15.86 14.04 -0.05
CA SER A 57 -16.84 14.39 0.99
C SER A 57 -17.16 15.89 1.07
N SER A 58 -16.51 16.73 0.25
CA SER A 58 -16.61 18.20 0.36
C SER A 58 -17.95 18.79 -0.10
N GLY A 59 -18.75 18.03 -0.87
CA GLY A 59 -19.97 18.53 -1.50
C GLY A 59 -19.74 19.52 -2.65
N THR A 60 -18.49 19.79 -3.03
CA THR A 60 -18.14 20.72 -4.11
C THR A 60 -18.45 20.08 -5.45
N ALA A 61 -19.18 20.79 -6.31
CA ALA A 61 -19.29 20.42 -7.73
C ALA A 61 -17.88 20.40 -8.35
N ASP A 62 -17.59 19.43 -9.20
CA ASP A 62 -16.28 19.32 -9.88
C ASP A 62 -15.06 19.08 -8.96
N TRP A 63 -15.27 18.55 -7.75
CA TRP A 63 -14.20 18.22 -6.78
C TRP A 63 -13.07 17.33 -7.35
N ALA A 64 -13.36 16.56 -8.40
CA ALA A 64 -12.40 15.67 -9.05
C ALA A 64 -11.49 16.37 -10.07
N THR A 65 -11.83 17.59 -10.51
CA THR A 65 -11.09 18.35 -11.53
C THR A 65 -9.61 18.56 -11.18
N PRO A 66 -9.23 18.91 -9.93
CA PRO A 66 -7.82 19.05 -9.54
C PRO A 66 -6.99 17.77 -9.71
N TYR A 67 -7.66 16.60 -9.75
CA TYR A 67 -7.02 15.30 -9.89
C TYR A 67 -7.01 14.78 -11.34
N GLY A 68 -7.55 15.53 -12.31
CA GLY A 68 -7.72 15.06 -13.69
C GLY A 68 -9.08 14.42 -13.99
N GLY A 69 -10.06 14.60 -13.10
CA GLY A 69 -11.43 14.11 -13.26
C GLY A 69 -11.69 12.75 -12.58
N LEU A 70 -12.93 12.27 -12.68
CA LEU A 70 -13.41 11.12 -11.91
C LEU A 70 -12.64 9.82 -12.20
N LEU A 71 -12.23 9.60 -13.45
CA LEU A 71 -11.44 8.42 -13.80
C LEU A 71 -10.06 8.44 -13.15
N ALA A 72 -9.40 9.60 -13.14
CA ALA A 72 -8.12 9.76 -12.47
C ALA A 72 -8.24 9.52 -10.97
N VAL A 73 -9.29 10.04 -10.32
CA VAL A 73 -9.56 9.74 -8.91
C VAL A 73 -9.78 8.25 -8.66
N ALA A 74 -10.57 7.58 -9.51
CA ALA A 74 -10.82 6.15 -9.37
C ALA A 74 -9.53 5.32 -9.48
N LEU A 75 -8.62 5.68 -10.40
CA LEU A 75 -7.32 5.04 -10.54
C LEU A 75 -6.43 5.30 -9.33
N LEU A 76 -6.38 6.54 -8.83
CA LEU A 76 -5.59 6.91 -7.64
C LEU A 76 -6.09 6.17 -6.39
N ALA A 77 -7.41 6.13 -6.16
CA ALA A 77 -8.01 5.38 -5.06
C ALA A 77 -7.77 3.86 -5.19
N ALA A 78 -7.78 3.32 -6.41
CA ALA A 78 -7.46 1.91 -6.65
C ALA A 78 -5.99 1.59 -6.29
N GLU A 79 -5.07 2.53 -6.48
CA GLU A 79 -3.67 2.35 -6.09
C GLU A 79 -3.50 2.34 -4.57
N VAL A 80 -4.21 3.22 -3.84
CA VAL A 80 -4.26 3.18 -2.36
C VAL A 80 -4.77 1.82 -1.88
N GLY A 81 -5.84 1.31 -2.51
CA GLY A 81 -6.38 -0.01 -2.20
C GLY A 81 -5.38 -1.14 -2.45
N ALA A 82 -4.61 -1.07 -3.53
CA ALA A 82 -3.58 -2.05 -3.84
C ALA A 82 -2.41 -2.01 -2.84
N LEU A 83 -1.93 -0.83 -2.49
CA LEU A 83 -0.92 -0.67 -1.44
C LEU A 83 -1.44 -1.23 -0.10
N THR A 84 -2.69 -0.95 0.25
CA THR A 84 -3.32 -1.44 1.48
C THR A 84 -3.42 -2.97 1.50
N ALA A 85 -3.80 -3.59 0.38
CA ALA A 85 -3.85 -5.04 0.24
C ALA A 85 -2.47 -5.67 0.46
N HIS A 86 -1.42 -5.06 -0.09
CA HIS A 86 -0.04 -5.49 0.14
C HIS A 86 0.38 -5.37 1.60
N LEU A 87 0.13 -4.23 2.23
CA LEU A 87 0.45 -4.01 3.65
C LEU A 87 -0.30 -4.99 4.57
N THR A 88 -1.54 -5.30 4.23
CA THR A 88 -2.36 -6.30 4.95
C THR A 88 -1.78 -7.70 4.80
N SER A 89 -1.37 -8.09 3.58
CA SER A 89 -0.69 -9.36 3.35
C SER A 89 0.61 -9.46 4.14
N ARG A 90 1.48 -8.44 4.03
CA ARG A 90 2.76 -8.37 4.75
C ARG A 90 2.59 -8.44 6.26
N SER A 91 1.68 -7.65 6.84
CA SER A 91 1.43 -7.67 8.28
C SER A 91 0.86 -9.00 8.76
N SER A 92 -0.01 -9.63 7.96
CA SER A 92 -0.58 -10.95 8.27
C SER A 92 0.50 -12.02 8.32
N GLN A 93 1.46 -12.01 7.40
CA GLN A 93 2.56 -12.99 7.38
C GLN A 93 3.55 -12.78 8.52
N VAL A 94 3.95 -11.53 8.80
CA VAL A 94 4.80 -11.22 9.97
C VAL A 94 4.11 -11.69 11.25
N ARG A 95 2.79 -11.47 11.35
CA ARG A 95 2.00 -11.91 12.49
C ARG A 95 1.90 -13.43 12.57
N ALA A 96 1.73 -14.13 11.44
CA ALA A 96 1.71 -15.59 11.39
C ALA A 96 3.02 -16.19 11.95
N LEU A 97 4.17 -15.75 11.41
CA LEU A 97 5.49 -16.18 11.85
C LEU A 97 5.74 -15.87 13.33
N ALA A 98 5.38 -14.66 13.79
CA ALA A 98 5.53 -14.29 15.18
C ALA A 98 4.67 -15.17 16.12
N VAL A 99 3.44 -15.48 15.71
CA VAL A 99 2.55 -16.35 16.48
C VAL A 99 3.03 -17.79 16.49
N GLU A 100 3.53 -18.30 15.36
CA GLU A 100 4.14 -19.63 15.28
C GLU A 100 5.29 -19.76 16.29
N ASN A 101 6.26 -18.84 16.25
CA ASN A 101 7.39 -18.84 17.20
C ASN A 101 6.94 -18.69 18.66
N LEU A 102 5.89 -17.90 18.93
CA LEU A 102 5.36 -17.77 20.29
C LEU A 102 4.73 -19.07 20.81
N LEU A 103 4.22 -19.94 19.93
CA LEU A 103 3.63 -21.22 20.32
C LEU A 103 4.68 -22.27 20.71
N ASP A 104 5.94 -22.06 20.38
CA ASP A 104 7.05 -22.91 20.83
C ASP A 104 7.34 -22.69 22.33
N ASP A 105 7.19 -21.46 22.82
CA ASP A 105 7.51 -21.07 24.20
C ASP A 105 6.27 -20.93 25.12
N PHE A 106 5.10 -20.66 24.54
CA PHE A 106 3.89 -20.35 25.30
C PHE A 106 2.68 -21.17 24.84
N SER A 107 1.77 -21.46 25.79
CA SER A 107 0.49 -22.06 25.43
C SER A 107 -0.35 -21.12 24.55
N ALA A 108 -1.16 -21.70 23.66
CA ALA A 108 -2.07 -20.93 22.81
C ALA A 108 -3.07 -20.05 23.59
N VAL A 109 -3.43 -20.42 24.83
CA VAL A 109 -4.28 -19.61 25.71
C VAL A 109 -3.55 -18.36 26.18
N ALA A 110 -2.28 -18.50 26.58
CA ALA A 110 -1.45 -17.36 26.99
C ALA A 110 -1.21 -16.39 25.84
N VAL A 111 -0.92 -16.91 24.64
CA VAL A 111 -0.76 -16.10 23.42
C VAL A 111 -2.08 -15.39 23.07
N ALA A 112 -3.21 -16.10 23.09
CA ALA A 112 -4.54 -15.54 22.83
C ALA A 112 -4.87 -14.37 23.77
N GLY A 113 -4.63 -14.56 25.08
CA GLY A 113 -4.86 -13.53 26.09
C GLY A 113 -4.04 -12.26 25.87
N ARG A 114 -2.77 -12.39 25.45
CA ARG A 114 -1.91 -11.25 25.15
C ARG A 114 -2.28 -10.54 23.84
N LEU A 115 -2.74 -11.28 22.84
CA LEU A 115 -3.11 -10.72 21.54
C LEU A 115 -4.56 -10.22 21.48
N GLY A 116 -5.36 -10.43 22.52
CA GLY A 116 -6.77 -10.05 22.54
C GLY A 116 -7.63 -10.80 21.51
N VAL A 117 -7.27 -12.06 21.21
CA VAL A 117 -8.01 -12.90 20.25
C VAL A 117 -8.44 -14.23 20.88
N SER A 118 -9.29 -14.98 20.20
CA SER A 118 -9.65 -16.33 20.64
C SER A 118 -8.50 -17.32 20.45
N ARG A 119 -8.49 -18.40 21.25
CA ARG A 119 -7.52 -19.51 21.07
C ARG A 119 -7.59 -20.11 19.66
N GLN A 120 -8.78 -20.27 19.09
CA GLN A 120 -8.92 -20.78 17.72
C GLN A 120 -8.23 -19.85 16.72
N LYS A 121 -8.41 -18.54 16.88
CA LYS A 121 -7.80 -17.54 16.00
C LYS A 121 -6.27 -17.57 16.05
N VAL A 122 -5.65 -17.94 17.18
CA VAL A 122 -4.20 -18.13 17.28
C VAL A 122 -3.72 -19.22 16.33
N TYR A 123 -4.40 -20.38 16.27
CA TYR A 123 -4.04 -21.45 15.34
C TYR A 123 -4.36 -21.09 13.89
N ASP A 124 -5.45 -20.37 13.63
CA ASP A 124 -5.76 -19.90 12.28
C ASP A 124 -4.68 -18.93 11.76
N ILE A 125 -4.14 -18.08 12.64
CA ILE A 125 -3.04 -17.17 12.31
C ILE A 125 -1.75 -17.96 12.04
N ALA A 126 -1.40 -18.92 12.91
CA ALA A 126 -0.18 -19.73 12.77
C ALA A 126 -0.19 -20.61 11.50
N ARG A 127 -1.37 -20.99 11.01
CA ARG A 127 -1.54 -21.83 9.81
C ARG A 127 -1.64 -21.05 8.50
N ALA A 128 -1.69 -19.72 8.54
CA ALA A 128 -1.83 -18.94 7.31
C ALA A 128 -0.62 -19.18 6.40
N ASP A 129 -0.87 -19.63 5.16
CA ASP A 129 0.18 -19.86 4.16
C ASP A 129 1.01 -18.58 3.99
N THR A 130 2.27 -18.63 4.41
CA THR A 130 3.25 -17.57 4.15
C THR A 130 3.72 -17.67 2.70
N THR A 131 2.94 -17.13 1.77
CA THR A 131 3.39 -16.99 0.38
C THR A 131 4.57 -16.01 0.32
N LYS A 132 5.72 -16.49 -0.15
CA LYS A 132 7.01 -15.76 -0.15
C LYS A 132 7.13 -14.65 -1.20
N ASP A 133 6.13 -14.46 -2.05
CA ASP A 133 6.20 -13.48 -3.14
C ASP A 133 5.91 -12.08 -2.58
N PHE A 134 6.99 -11.42 -2.14
CA PHE A 134 6.92 -10.05 -1.70
C PHE A 134 7.41 -9.08 -2.75
N ILE A 135 6.63 -8.01 -2.83
CA ILE A 135 6.91 -6.76 -3.50
C ILE A 135 7.88 -5.94 -2.64
N ASP A 136 8.90 -5.37 -3.29
CA ASP A 136 10.16 -4.95 -2.68
C ASP A 136 9.99 -3.96 -1.51
N ARG A 137 9.28 -2.84 -1.73
CA ARG A 137 9.27 -1.70 -0.79
C ARG A 137 7.95 -0.92 -0.84
N VAL A 138 7.71 -0.13 0.20
CA VAL A 138 6.62 0.87 0.26
C VAL A 138 7.10 2.20 -0.33
N PRO A 139 6.21 3.04 -0.87
CA PRO A 139 6.59 4.28 -1.57
C PRO A 139 7.43 5.25 -0.73
N TRP A 140 7.18 5.33 0.59
CA TRP A 140 7.93 6.21 1.51
C TRP A 140 9.28 5.64 1.98
N ARG A 141 9.67 4.44 1.53
CA ARG A 141 10.96 3.85 1.87
C ARG A 141 11.98 4.23 0.79
N MET A 142 12.45 5.47 0.83
CA MET A 142 13.62 5.89 0.04
C MET A 142 14.88 5.14 0.53
N PRO A 143 15.77 4.66 -0.35
CA PRO A 143 17.14 4.30 0.01
C PRO A 143 17.97 5.52 0.45
#